data_AF-A0A938TMF6-F1
#
_entry.id   AF-A0A938TMF6-F1
#
_cell.length_a   1.000
_cell.length_b   1.000
_cell.length_c   1.000
_cell.angle_alpha   90.00
_cell.angle_beta   90.00
_cell.angle_gamma   90.00
#
_symmetry.space_group_name_H-M   'P 1'
#
loop_
_entity.id
_entity.type
_entity.pdbx_description
1 polymer ?
#
loop_
_entity_poly.entity_id
_entity_poly.type
_entity_poly.pdbx_seq_one_letter_code
_entity_poly.pdbx_strand_id
1 'polypeptide(L)'
;MPSGQRGRGFAGFNVRPRLILLNGSSSAGKTTLAHKLQQLLPEPWQHIALDQFRDGMAGRFRGFNSPPASPGASGLNIVPLDSDEGRLTHIQFGEHGERMLRGMRRAIACF
;
A
#
# COMPACT_ATOMS: atom_id res chain seq x y z
N MET A 1 46.35 31.73 -10.01
CA MET A 1 45.00 31.67 -9.38
C MET A 1 44.34 30.37 -9.82
N PRO A 2 44.27 29.31 -8.98
CA PRO A 2 43.61 28.07 -9.37
C PRO A 2 42.09 28.13 -9.10
N SER A 3 41.38 27.43 -9.98
CA SER A 3 39.95 27.24 -10.12
C SER A 3 39.24 26.67 -8.88
N GLY A 4 38.11 27.30 -8.49
CA GLY A 4 37.19 26.80 -7.48
C GLY A 4 36.14 25.83 -8.06
N GLN A 5 36.00 24.70 -7.38
CA GLN A 5 35.24 23.50 -7.75
C GLN A 5 33.75 23.75 -8.00
N ARG A 6 33.24 23.22 -9.13
CA ARG A 6 31.80 22.99 -9.34
C ARG A 6 31.33 21.79 -8.50
N GLY A 7 30.09 21.89 -8.04
CA GLY A 7 29.48 21.09 -6.99
C GLY A 7 29.65 19.58 -7.15
N ARG A 8 29.81 18.93 -6.00
CA ARG A 8 29.84 17.48 -5.83
C ARG A 8 28.67 16.83 -6.56
N GLY A 9 28.97 16.04 -7.58
CA GLY A 9 28.00 15.10 -8.13
C GLY A 9 27.62 14.10 -7.04
N PHE A 10 26.33 13.94 -6.78
CA PHE A 10 25.84 12.71 -6.19
C PHE A 10 26.16 11.61 -7.21
N ALA A 11 27.11 10.73 -6.89
CA ALA A 11 27.31 9.52 -7.65
C ALA A 11 25.96 8.81 -7.72
N GLY A 12 25.38 8.73 -8.92
CA GLY A 12 24.10 8.10 -9.14
C GLY A 12 24.22 6.62 -8.79
N PHE A 13 23.70 6.23 -7.64
CA PHE A 13 23.47 4.83 -7.35
C PHE A 13 22.44 4.35 -8.38
N ASN A 14 22.87 3.46 -9.28
CA ASN A 14 21.95 2.74 -10.15
C ASN A 14 21.24 1.67 -9.31
N VAL A 15 20.32 2.09 -8.45
CA VAL A 15 19.51 1.18 -7.65
C VAL A 15 18.34 0.76 -8.52
N ARG A 16 18.32 -0.51 -8.94
CA ARG A 16 17.09 -1.08 -9.52
C ARG A 16 16.07 -1.23 -8.40
N PRO A 17 14.83 -0.74 -8.56
CA PRO A 17 13.80 -0.95 -7.56
C PRO A 17 13.56 -2.45 -7.39
N ARG A 18 13.46 -2.91 -6.13
CA ARG A 18 13.18 -4.30 -5.79
C ARG A 18 11.89 -4.36 -4.99
N LEU A 19 11.03 -5.31 -5.34
CA LEU A 19 9.73 -5.51 -4.70
C LEU A 19 9.57 -6.98 -4.33
N ILE A 20 9.11 -7.23 -3.11
CA ILE A 20 8.58 -8.52 -2.67
C ILE A 20 7.08 -8.34 -2.51
N LEU A 21 6.29 -9.05 -3.32
CA LEU A 21 4.83 -9.01 -3.25
C LEU A 21 4.32 -10.17 -2.40
N LEU A 22 3.61 -9.85 -1.32
CA LEU A 22 2.96 -10.83 -0.45
C LEU A 22 1.45 -10.88 -0.75
N ASN A 23 0.98 -11.98 -1.33
CA ASN A 23 -0.44 -12.23 -1.61
C ASN A 23 -0.93 -13.46 -0.83
N GLY A 24 -2.16 -13.39 -0.33
CA GLY A 24 -2.78 -14.45 0.46
C GLY A 24 -4.06 -13.97 1.13
N SER A 25 -4.92 -14.91 1.53
CA SER A 25 -6.20 -14.63 2.20
C SER A 25 -6.03 -13.80 3.48
N SER A 26 -7.13 -13.23 3.97
CA SER A 26 -7.13 -12.55 5.26
C SER A 26 -6.58 -13.48 6.35
N SER A 27 -5.75 -12.95 7.25
CA SER A 27 -5.08 -13.71 8.31
C SER A 27 -4.10 -14.82 7.89
N ALA A 28 -3.74 -14.95 6.61
CA ALA A 28 -2.75 -15.93 6.14
C ALA A 28 -1.29 -15.72 6.63
N GLY A 29 -1.05 -14.75 7.53
CA GLY A 29 0.29 -14.48 8.08
C GLY A 29 1.17 -13.54 7.25
N LYS A 30 0.61 -12.81 6.28
CA LYS A 30 1.36 -11.85 5.43
C LYS A 30 2.18 -10.85 6.23
N THR A 31 1.57 -10.23 7.25
CA THR A 31 2.24 -9.26 8.13
C THR A 31 3.37 -9.91 8.93
N THR A 32 3.14 -11.11 9.46
CA THR A 32 4.17 -11.88 10.16
C THR A 32 5.35 -12.20 9.25
N LEU A 33 5.08 -12.64 8.02
CA LEU A 33 6.12 -12.91 7.03
C LEU A 33 6.88 -11.65 6.63
N ALA A 34 6.19 -10.53 6.41
CA ALA A 34 6.83 -9.25 6.10
C ALA A 34 7.81 -8.82 7.20
N HIS A 35 7.38 -8.86 8.47
CA HIS A 35 8.25 -8.52 9.60
C HIS A 35 9.41 -9.50 9.74
N LYS A 36 9.20 -10.78 9.48
CA LYS A 36 10.30 -11.76 9.51
C LYS A 36 11.31 -11.52 8.39
N LEU A 37 10.86 -11.15 7.20
CA LEU A 37 11.75 -10.75 6.09
C LEU A 37 12.56 -9.51 6.46
N GLN A 38 11.95 -8.49 7.07
CA GLN A 38 12.67 -7.30 7.55
C GLN A 38 13.76 -7.64 8.58
N GLN A 39 13.56 -8.67 9.41
CA GLN A 39 14.56 -9.12 10.39
C GLN A 39 15.70 -9.94 9.77
N LEU A 40 15.43 -10.68 8.68
CA LEU A 40 16.37 -11.63 8.09
C LEU A 40 17.18 -11.04 6.93
N LEU A 41 16.62 -10.06 6.21
CA LEU A 41 17.28 -9.47 5.05
C LEU A 41 18.32 -8.44 5.49
N PRO A 42 19.50 -8.40 4.84
CA PRO A 42 20.61 -7.53 5.26
C PRO A 42 20.39 -6.05 4.95
N GLU A 43 19.48 -5.72 4.04
CA GLU A 43 19.17 -4.36 3.59
C GLU A 43 17.85 -3.86 4.20
N PRO A 44 17.63 -2.55 4.32
CA PRO A 44 16.38 -2.02 4.86
C PRO A 44 15.22 -2.22 3.88
N TRP A 45 14.33 -3.18 4.17
CA TRP A 45 13.10 -3.40 3.41
C TRP A 45 11.92 -2.66 4.05
N GLN A 46 11.27 -1.78 3.31
CA GLN A 46 10.08 -1.06 3.78
C GLN A 46 8.82 -1.93 3.57
N HIS A 47 8.18 -2.32 4.68
CA HIS A 47 6.86 -2.96 4.62
C HIS A 47 5.78 -1.91 4.36
N ILE A 48 5.01 -2.11 3.30
CA ILE A 48 3.88 -1.27 2.89
C ILE A 48 2.68 -2.16 2.61
N ALA A 49 1.55 -1.89 3.27
CA ALA A 49 0.30 -2.65 3.10
C ALA A 49 -0.89 -1.70 2.85
N LEU A 50 -1.88 -2.18 2.09
CA LEU A 50 -3.13 -1.45 1.85
C LEU A 50 -3.83 -1.03 3.16
N ASP A 51 -3.80 -1.92 4.15
CA ASP A 51 -4.44 -1.72 5.45
C ASP A 51 -3.86 -0.50 6.19
N GLN A 52 -2.56 -0.24 6.07
CA GLN A 52 -1.92 0.93 6.69
C GLN A 52 -2.49 2.25 6.15
N PHE A 53 -2.76 2.31 4.85
CA PHE A 53 -3.39 3.49 4.25
C PHE A 53 -4.87 3.59 4.60
N ARG A 54 -5.58 2.46 4.60
CA ARG A 54 -6.99 2.41 5.04
C ARG A 54 -7.14 2.90 6.49
N ASP A 55 -6.24 2.48 7.37
CA ASP A 55 -6.23 2.87 8.77
C ASP A 55 -5.80 4.32 9.01
N GLY A 56 -5.22 4.99 8.02
CA GLY A 56 -4.99 6.43 8.02
C GLY A 56 -6.22 7.25 7.62
N MET A 57 -7.23 6.66 6.99
CA MET A 57 -8.44 7.37 6.55
C MET A 57 -9.34 7.73 7.74
N ALA A 58 -10.16 8.79 7.63
CA ALA A 58 -11.19 9.02 8.63
C ALA A 58 -12.16 7.83 8.70
N GLY A 59 -12.55 7.40 9.91
CA GLY A 59 -13.27 6.13 10.14
C GLY A 59 -14.52 5.95 9.27
N ARG A 60 -15.27 7.03 9.02
CA ARG A 60 -16.46 7.01 8.15
C ARG A 60 -16.21 6.60 6.69
N PHE A 61 -14.95 6.65 6.22
CA PHE A 61 -14.55 6.22 4.87
C PHE A 61 -13.92 4.82 4.86
N ARG A 62 -13.81 4.14 6.01
CA ARG A 62 -13.30 2.76 6.12
C ARG A 62 -14.46 1.76 6.03
N GLY A 63 -15.22 1.84 4.93
CA GLY A 63 -16.47 1.11 4.76
C GLY A 63 -16.36 -0.40 5.08
N PHE A 64 -17.42 -0.91 5.69
CA PHE A 64 -17.69 -2.33 5.88
C PHE A 64 -19.17 -2.54 5.63
N ASN A 65 -19.52 -3.26 4.57
CA ASN A 65 -20.88 -3.43 4.08
C ASN A 65 -21.64 -2.09 3.95
N SER A 66 -20.92 -1.01 3.65
CA SER A 66 -21.52 0.32 3.61
C SER A 66 -22.38 0.47 2.36
N PRO A 67 -23.59 1.03 2.48
CA PRO A 67 -24.53 1.13 1.35
C PRO A 67 -24.03 2.13 0.31
N PRO A 68 -24.51 2.05 -0.95
CA PRO A 68 -24.24 3.04 -1.97
C PRO A 68 -24.51 4.47 -1.49
N ALA A 69 -23.77 5.43 -2.04
CA ALA A 69 -23.81 6.86 -1.66
C ALA A 69 -23.45 7.20 -0.20
N SER A 70 -23.08 6.23 0.64
CA SER A 70 -22.54 6.50 1.97
C SER A 70 -21.05 6.94 1.92
N PRO A 71 -20.56 7.63 2.96
CA PRO A 71 -19.13 7.92 3.08
C PRO A 71 -18.26 6.65 3.02
N GLY A 72 -18.71 5.54 3.61
CA GLY A 72 -18.01 4.26 3.57
C GLY A 72 -17.86 3.70 2.17
N ALA A 73 -18.91 3.79 1.35
CA ALA A 73 -18.88 3.38 -0.06
C ALA A 73 -18.01 4.30 -0.93
N SER A 74 -17.86 5.58 -0.58
CA SER A 74 -16.94 6.49 -1.28
C SER A 74 -15.46 6.23 -0.96
N GLY A 75 -15.15 5.52 0.13
CA GLY A 75 -13.80 5.19 0.58
C GLY A 75 -13.34 3.79 0.19
N LEU A 76 -12.82 3.03 1.16
CA LEU A 76 -12.46 1.62 1.00
C LEU A 76 -13.52 0.74 1.67
N ASN A 77 -14.47 0.25 0.87
CA ASN A 77 -15.58 -0.54 1.35
C ASN A 77 -15.31 -2.03 1.19
N ILE A 78 -15.34 -2.77 2.29
CA ILE A 78 -15.26 -4.23 2.27
C ILE A 78 -16.68 -4.76 2.17
N VAL A 79 -17.00 -5.47 1.09
CA VAL A 79 -18.35 -5.99 0.80
C VAL A 79 -18.31 -7.49 0.50
N PRO A 80 -19.37 -8.25 0.79
CA PRO A 80 -19.50 -9.62 0.31
C PRO A 80 -19.66 -9.60 -1.21
N LEU A 81 -19.12 -10.63 -1.86
CA LEU A 81 -19.33 -10.94 -3.26
C LEU A 81 -19.74 -12.41 -3.33
N ASP A 82 -20.98 -12.68 -3.73
CA ASP A 82 -21.39 -14.04 -4.03
C ASP A 82 -20.83 -14.40 -5.42
N SER A 83 -20.05 -15.48 -5.49
CA SER A 83 -19.51 -16.04 -6.73
C SER A 83 -19.96 -17.48 -6.90
N ASP A 84 -19.72 -18.07 -8.07
CA ASP A 84 -19.99 -19.48 -8.35
C ASP A 84 -19.21 -20.42 -7.41
N GLU A 85 -18.09 -19.95 -6.84
CA GLU A 85 -17.24 -20.67 -5.88
C GLU A 85 -17.63 -20.43 -4.41
N GLY A 86 -18.69 -19.65 -4.17
CA GLY A 86 -19.21 -19.34 -2.84
C GLY A 86 -19.04 -17.88 -2.45
N ARG A 87 -19.08 -17.62 -1.13
CA ARG A 87 -19.08 -16.25 -0.61
C ARG A 87 -17.67 -15.71 -0.45
N LEU A 88 -17.32 -14.73 -1.26
CA LEU A 88 -16.04 -14.03 -1.22
C LEU A 88 -16.16 -12.67 -0.55
N THR A 89 -15.01 -12.10 -0.18
CA THR A 89 -14.91 -10.71 0.27
C THR A 89 -14.22 -9.90 -0.81
N HIS A 90 -14.81 -8.76 -1.16
CA HIS A 90 -14.31 -7.85 -2.18
C HIS A 90 -14.08 -6.47 -1.59
N ILE A 91 -12.96 -5.83 -1.93
CA ILE A 91 -12.69 -4.45 -1.58
C ILE A 91 -13.12 -3.59 -2.75
N GLN A 92 -14.16 -2.79 -2.55
CA GLN A 92 -14.62 -1.79 -3.50
C GLN A 92 -14.02 -0.43 -3.17
N PHE A 93 -13.48 0.23 -4.19
CA PHE A 93 -12.90 1.56 -4.09
C PHE A 93 -13.88 2.59 -4.64
N GLY A 94 -14.38 3.47 -3.78
CA GLY A 94 -15.10 4.67 -4.22
C GLY A 94 -14.13 5.78 -4.63
N GLU A 95 -14.67 6.95 -4.99
CA GLU A 95 -13.87 8.09 -5.46
C GLU A 95 -12.73 8.47 -4.49
N HIS A 96 -13.01 8.50 -3.19
CA HIS A 96 -12.01 8.80 -2.17
C HIS A 96 -11.02 7.64 -1.97
N GLY A 97 -11.48 6.39 -2.08
CA GLY A 97 -10.62 5.22 -2.08
C GLY A 97 -9.63 5.19 -3.24
N GLU A 98 -10.09 5.53 -4.44
CA GLU A 98 -9.25 5.65 -5.63
C GLU A 98 -8.21 6.77 -5.50
N ARG A 99 -8.58 7.91 -4.90
CA ARG A 99 -7.64 8.98 -4.57
C ARG A 99 -6.57 8.52 -3.59
N MET A 100 -6.97 7.77 -2.56
CA MET A 100 -6.03 7.18 -1.61
C MET A 100 -5.07 6.22 -2.32
N LEU A 101 -5.56 5.30 -3.16
CA LEU A 101 -4.71 4.38 -3.92
C LEU A 101 -3.71 5.09 -4.83
N ARG A 102 -4.11 6.19 -5.47
CA ARG A 102 -3.17 7.04 -6.23
C ARG A 102 -2.10 7.65 -5.33
N GLY A 103 -2.48 8.11 -4.13
CA GLY A 103 -1.53 8.59 -3.11
C GLY A 103 -0.57 7.51 -2.65
N MET A 104 -1.07 6.31 -2.35
CA MET A 104 -0.27 5.13 -1.98
C MET A 104 0.78 4.81 -3.06
N ARG A 105 0.37 4.71 -4.33
CA ARG A 105 1.31 4.43 -5.43
C ARG A 105 2.42 5.49 -5.55
N ARG A 106 2.08 6.77 -5.35
CA ARG A 106 3.06 7.87 -5.33
C ARG A 106 4.00 7.77 -4.14
N ALA A 107 3.49 7.45 -2.96
CA ALA A 107 4.32 7.28 -1.76
C ALA A 107 5.31 6.12 -1.93
N ILE A 108 4.85 4.98 -2.47
CA ILE A 108 5.71 3.82 -2.75
C ILE A 108 6.82 4.18 -3.74
N ALA A 109 6.53 4.96 -4.77
CA ALA A 109 7.51 5.35 -5.79
C ALA A 109 8.60 6.31 -5.28
N CYS A 110 8.47 6.86 -4.07
CA CYS A 110 9.47 7.73 -3.45
C CYS A 110 10.52 7.00 -2.60
N PHE A 111 10.37 5.69 -2.41
CA PHE A 111 11.32 4.82 -1.69
C PHE A 111 12.11 3.96 -2.68
#